data_AF-A0A1C0SX84-F1
#
_entry.id   AF-A0A1C0SX84-F1
#
_cell.length_a   1.000
_cell.length_b   1.000
_cell.length_c   1.000
_cell.angle_alpha   90.00
_cell.angle_beta   90.00
_cell.angle_gamma   90.00
#
_symmetry.space_group_name_H-M   'P 1'
#
loop_
_entity.id
_entity.type
_entity.pdbx_description
1 polymer ?
#
loop_
_entity_poly.entity_id
_entity_poly.type
_entity_poly.pdbx_seq_one_letter_code
_entity_poly.pdbx_strand_id
1 'polypeptide(L)' 'MTSRNELYKYLAKSLIKNGALNKGEVGLSSNGSMFIRIADQVFKVEVEEITQIAQHPNAEVEAKRFMSTLPHPVTE' A
#
# COMPACT_ATOMS: atom_id res chain seq x y z
N MET A 1 -11.58 -9.36 -9.03
CA MET A 1 -10.50 -9.64 -8.08
C MET A 1 -9.22 -9.12 -8.71
N THR A 2 -8.71 -7.98 -8.24
CA THR A 2 -7.46 -7.41 -8.75
C THR A 2 -6.31 -8.22 -8.18
N SER A 3 -5.43 -8.75 -9.02
CA SER A 3 -4.31 -9.56 -8.52
C SER A 3 -3.38 -8.72 -7.65
N ARG A 4 -2.75 -9.30 -6.63
CA ARG A 4 -1.79 -8.62 -5.75
C ARG A 4 -0.73 -7.82 -6.53
N ASN A 5 -0.29 -8.36 -7.68
CA ASN A 5 0.66 -7.70 -8.57
C ASN A 5 0.08 -6.46 -9.27
N GLU A 6 -1.20 -6.47 -9.63
CA GLU A 6 -1.88 -5.29 -10.19
C GLU A 6 -2.05 -4.19 -9.14
N LEU A 7 -2.34 -4.56 -7.89
CA LEU A 7 -2.38 -3.60 -6.79
C LEU A 7 -1.01 -2.97 -6.55
N TYR A 8 0.07 -3.75 -6.52
CA TYR A 8 1.42 -3.20 -6.42
C TYR A 8 1.78 -2.29 -7.60
N LYS A 9 1.42 -2.67 -8.83
CA LYS A 9 1.61 -1.80 -10.00
C LYS A 9 0.82 -0.49 -9.88
N TYR A 10 -0.40 -0.54 -9.37
CA TYR A 10 -1.21 0.64 -9.13
C TYR A 10 -0.58 1.56 -8.08
N LEU A 11 -0.19 1.01 -6.93
CA LEU A 11 0.50 1.74 -5.86
C LEU A 11 1.79 2.39 -6.36
N ALA A 12 2.64 1.63 -7.06
CA ALA A 12 3.88 2.12 -7.64
C ALA A 12 3.65 3.33 -8.58
N LYS A 13 2.68 3.21 -9.49
CA LYS A 13 2.31 4.30 -10.41
C LYS A 13 1.82 5.53 -9.66
N SER A 14 1.01 5.36 -8.62
CA SER A 14 0.50 6.48 -7.82
C SER A 14 1.60 7.21 -7.05
N LEU A 15 2.53 6.47 -6.43
CA LEU A 15 3.68 7.05 -5.72
C LEU A 15 4.57 7.89 -6.66
N ILE A 16 4.84 7.36 -7.86
CA ILE A 16 5.64 8.07 -8.88
C ILE A 16 4.89 9.29 -9.39
N LYS A 17 3.61 9.15 -9.77
CA LYS A 17 2.80 10.23 -10.32
C LYS A 17 2.63 11.40 -9.36
N ASN A 18 2.47 11.12 -8.07
CA ASN A 18 2.28 12.15 -7.04
C ASN A 18 3.60 12.78 -6.58
N GLY A 19 4.74 12.35 -7.11
CA GLY A 19 6.05 12.85 -6.67
C GLY A 19 6.35 12.54 -5.20
N ALA A 20 5.70 11.52 -4.62
CA ALA A 20 5.82 11.16 -3.21
C ALA A 20 7.23 10.68 -2.84
N LEU A 21 8.01 10.26 -3.84
CA LEU A 21 9.36 9.75 -3.72
C LEU A 21 10.36 10.79 -4.24
N ASN A 22 10.68 11.81 -3.44
CA ASN A 22 11.70 12.79 -3.80
C ASN A 22 13.06 12.09 -3.97
N LYS A 23 13.47 11.86 -5.24
CA LYS A 23 14.66 11.06 -5.64
C LYS A 23 14.63 9.58 -5.21
N GLY A 24 13.44 9.04 -4.96
CA GLY A 24 13.25 7.63 -4.62
C GLY A 24 12.90 6.77 -5.84
N GLU A 25 12.90 5.45 -5.63
CA GLU A 25 12.63 4.44 -6.66
C GLU A 25 11.61 3.42 -6.17
N VAL A 26 10.89 2.81 -7.11
CA VAL A 26 10.00 1.67 -6.84
C VAL A 26 10.45 0.48 -7.67
N GLY A 27 10.58 -0.68 -7.03
CA GLY A 27 10.91 -1.94 -7.67
C GLY A 27 9.90 -3.04 -7.36
N LEU A 28 9.68 -3.92 -8.33
CA LEU A 28 8.93 -5.17 -8.15
C LEU A 28 9.89 -6.33 -8.34
N SER A 29 9.99 -7.22 -7.35
CA SER A 29 10.77 -8.44 -7.46
C SER A 29 10.01 -9.51 -8.25
N SER A 30 10.74 -10.51 -8.75
CA SER A 30 10.18 -11.67 -9.45
C SER A 30 9.21 -12.48 -8.59
N ASN A 31 9.36 -12.46 -7.26
CA ASN A 31 8.44 -13.12 -6.32
C ASN A 31 7.18 -12.28 -6.00
N GLY A 32 6.98 -11.14 -6.67
CA GLY A 32 5.82 -10.27 -6.50
C GLY A 32 5.83 -9.46 -5.21
N SER A 33 7.00 -9.17 -4.65
CA SER A 33 7.15 -8.19 -3.56
C SER A 33 7.43 -6.81 -4.15
N MET A 34 6.94 -5.77 -3.48
CA MET A 34 7.23 -4.39 -3.83
C MET A 34 8.24 -3.79 -2.85
N PHE A 35 9.19 -3.05 -3.40
CA PHE A 35 10.20 -2.32 -2.64
C PHE A 35 10.18 -0.85 -3.01
N ILE A 36 10.41 0.01 -2.03
CA ILE A 36 10.56 1.45 -2.20
C ILE A 36 11.93 1.84 -1.67
N ARG A 37 12.73 2.54 -2.47
CA ARG A 37 13.96 3.18 -2.02
C ARG A 37 13.71 4.66 -1.81
N ILE A 38 14.09 5.18 -0.63
CA ILE A 38 14.12 6.61 -0.34
C ILE A 38 15.50 6.92 0.22
N ALA A 39 16.24 7.82 -0.45
CA ALA A 39 17.65 8.08 -0.15
C ALA A 39 18.46 6.77 -0.07
N ASP A 40 19.08 6.48 1.06
CA ASP A 40 19.91 5.32 1.36
C ASP A 40 19.14 4.16 2.03
N GLN A 41 17.82 4.27 2.16
CA GLN A 41 16.97 3.29 2.81
C GLN A 41 16.07 2.53 1.84
N VAL A 42 15.88 1.23 2.08
CA VAL A 42 15.02 0.34 1.30
C VAL A 42 13.94 -0.24 2.19
N PHE A 43 12.69 -0.05 1.79
CA PHE A 43 11.50 -0.53 2.48
C PHE A 43 10.82 -1.60 1.64
N LYS A 44 10.36 -2.68 2.28
CA LYS A 44 9.48 -3.67 1.67
C LYS A 44 8.04 -3.29 1.98
N VAL A 45 7.18 -3.26 0.96
CA VAL A 45 5.75 -3.05 1.11
C VAL A 45 5.07 -4.40 1.22
N GLU A 46 4.33 -4.60 2.30
CA GLU A 46 3.47 -5.77 2.49
C GLU A 46 2.01 -5.35 2.37
N VAL A 47 1.24 -6.10 1.59
CA VAL A 47 -0.20 -5.94 1.48
C VAL A 47 -0.85 -7.11 2.18
N GLU A 48 -1.68 -6.79 3.17
CA GLU A 48 -2.57 -7.72 3.84
C GLU A 48 -4.01 -7.40 3.48
N GLU A 49 -4.74 -8.39 2.95
CA GLU A 49 -6.16 -8.25 2.65
C GLU A 49 -6.97 -8.77 3.83
N ILE A 50 -7.61 -7.86 4.57
CA ILE A 50 -8.47 -8.21 5.70
C ILE A 50 -9.84 -8.64 5.15
N THR A 51 -9.99 -9.94 4.89
CA THR A 51 -11.16 -10.52 4.21
C THR A 51 -12.50 -10.16 4.87
N GLN A 52 -12.53 -10.05 6.21
CA GLN A 52 -13.74 -9.69 6.95
C GLN A 52 -14.22 -8.26 6.65
N ILE A 53 -13.30 -7.32 6.44
CA ILE A 53 -13.63 -5.94 6.08
C ILE A 53 -14.16 -5.90 4.66
N ALA A 54 -13.52 -6.61 3.73
CA ALA A 54 -13.90 -6.64 2.32
C ALA A 54 -15.31 -7.22 2.08
N GLN A 55 -15.78 -8.12 2.94
CA GLN A 55 -17.11 -8.74 2.86
C GLN A 55 -18.20 -7.95 3.60
N HIS A 56 -17.84 -6.90 4.34
CA HIS A 56 -18.80 -6.12 5.10
C HIS A 56 -19.64 -5.22 4.18
N PRO A 57 -20.97 -5.06 4.39
CA PRO A 57 -21.82 -4.19 3.58
C PRO A 57 -21.33 -2.73 3.51
N ASN A 58 -20.63 -2.29 4.56
CA ASN A 58 -20.00 -0.98 4.66
C ASN A 58 -18.47 -1.12 4.73
N ALA A 59 -17.85 -1.88 3.82
CA ALA A 59 -16.41 -2.17 3.82
C ALA A 59 -15.52 -0.93 3.97
N GLU A 60 -15.87 0.19 3.30
CA GLU A 60 -15.12 1.45 3.40
C GLU A 60 -15.15 2.05 4.82
N VAL A 61 -16.31 2.00 5.49
CA VAL A 61 -16.46 2.52 6.87
C VAL A 61 -15.65 1.67 7.84
N GLU A 62 -15.70 0.35 7.69
CA GLU A 62 -14.92 -0.56 8.55
C GLU A 62 -13.41 -0.46 8.30
N ALA A 63 -12.99 -0.25 7.05
CA ALA A 63 -11.59 0.05 6.75
C ALA A 63 -11.12 1.33 7.46
N LYS A 64 -11.91 2.41 7.41
CA LYS A 64 -11.59 3.67 8.13
C LYS A 64 -11.52 3.47 9.65
N ARG A 65 -12.47 2.72 10.22
CA ARG A 65 -12.45 2.36 11.65
C ARG A 65 -11.21 1.58 12.01
N PHE A 66 -10.86 0.54 11.26
CA PHE A 66 -9.64 -0.22 11.46
C PHE A 66 -8.41 0.67 11.46
N MET A 67 -8.26 1.53 10.45
CA MET A 67 -7.12 2.46 10.35
C MET A 67 -7.01 3.39 11.57
N SER A 68 -8.14 3.83 12.14
CA SER A 68 -8.15 4.65 13.37
C SER A 68 -7.72 3.91 14.64
N THR A 69 -7.69 2.58 14.62
CA THR A 69 -7.29 1.75 15.77
C THR A 69 -5.79 1.44 15.78
N LEU A 70 -5.07 1.74 14.71
CA LEU A 70 -3.64 1.50 14.63
C LEU A 70 -2.89 2.39 15.64
N PRO A 71 -1.76 1.95 16.22
CA PRO A 71 -1.04 2.71 17.25
C PRO A 71 -0.58 4.10 16.82
N HIS A 72 -0.35 4.28 15.51
CA HIS A 72 0.11 5.53 14.91
C HIS A 72 -0.71 5.81 13.64
N PRO A 73 -1.97 6.24 13.79
CA PRO A 73 -2.81 6.51 12.64
C PRO A 73 -2.29 7.77 11.93
N VAL A 74 -2.08 7.67 10.63
CA VAL A 74 -1.77 8.83 9.78
C VAL A 74 -3.10 9.37 9.27
N THR A 75 -3.48 10.58 9.69
CA THR A 75 -4.67 11.28 9.20
C THR A 75 -4.28 12.25 8.08
N GLU A 76 -5.22 12.51 7.16
CA GLU A 76 -5.11 13.58 6.16
C GLU A 76 -5.04 14.98 6.81
#